data_AF-A0A3C2B3T1-F1
#
_entry.id   AF-A0A3C2B3T1-F1
#
_cell.length_a   1.000
_cell.length_b   1.000
_cell.length_c   1.000
_cell.angle_alpha   90.00
_cell.angle_beta   90.00
_cell.angle_gamma   90.00
#
_symmetry.space_group_name_H-M   'P 1'
#
loop_
_entity.id
_entity.type
_entity.pdbx_description
1 polymer ?
#
loop_
_entity_poly.entity_id
_entity_poly.type
_entity_poly.pdbx_seq_one_letter_code
_entity_poly.pdbx_strand_id
1 'polypeptide(L)' 'VVTLRTLAESLALRDRLGEGHRLVVIGAGFIGLEVAATARQRGCEVAVLEGLAAPLVRGLGAELGTAVAG' A
#
# COMPACT_ATOMS: atom_id res chain seq x y z
N VAL A 1 7.16 12.62 -0.56
CA VAL A 1 7.12 11.38 0.26
C VAL A 1 6.33 11.69 1.52
N VAL A 2 5.46 10.78 1.99
CA VAL A 2 4.69 10.93 3.24
C VAL A 2 4.60 9.58 3.97
N THR A 3 4.31 9.63 5.26
CA THR A 3 4.02 8.47 6.13
C THR A 3 2.56 8.44 6.52
N LEU A 4 2.08 7.32 7.04
CA LEU A 4 0.70 7.16 7.51
C LEU A 4 0.69 6.52 8.90
N ARG A 5 0.50 7.33 9.94
CA ARG A 5 0.37 6.87 11.32
C ARG A 5 -0.75 7.59 12.07
N THR A 6 -1.00 8.85 11.73
CA THR A 6 -1.95 9.74 12.39
C THR A 6 -3.15 10.01 11.49
N LEU A 7 -4.25 10.48 12.09
CA LEU A 7 -5.42 10.90 11.34
C LEU A 7 -5.10 12.07 10.39
N ALA A 8 -4.29 13.03 10.83
CA ALA A 8 -3.91 14.18 10.01
C ALA A 8 -3.16 13.75 8.74
N GLU A 9 -2.23 12.81 8.84
CA GLU A 9 -1.54 12.22 7.68
C GLU A 9 -2.50 11.49 6.76
N SER A 10 -3.50 10.78 7.31
CA SER A 10 -4.53 10.09 6.53
C SER A 10 -5.39 11.06 5.71
N LEU A 11 -5.83 12.16 6.32
CA LEU A 11 -6.59 13.21 5.65
C LEU A 11 -5.75 13.85 4.53
N ALA A 12 -4.50 14.20 4.81
CA ALA A 12 -3.60 14.78 3.83
C ALA A 12 -3.27 13.82 2.67
N LEU A 13 -3.13 12.52 2.95
CA LEU A 13 -2.94 11.51 1.91
C LEU A 13 -4.19 11.37 1.05
N ARG A 14 -5.37 11.28 1.66
CA ARG A 14 -6.65 11.12 0.97
C ARG A 14 -6.88 12.19 -0.10
N ASP A 15 -6.54 13.43 0.22
CA ASP A 15 -6.75 14.58 -0.67
C ASP A 15 -5.76 14.61 -1.86
N ARG A 16 -4.79 13.70 -1.88
CA ARG A 16 -3.77 13.54 -2.93
C ARG A 16 -3.97 12.30 -3.80
N LEU A 17 -5.00 11.50 -3.54
CA LEU A 17 -5.32 10.29 -4.29
C LEU A 17 -6.55 10.52 -5.18
N GLY A 18 -6.46 10.13 -6.44
CA GLY A 18 -7.54 10.23 -7.42
C GLY A 18 -7.15 9.69 -8.79
N GLU A 19 -8.07 9.80 -9.75
CA GLU A 19 -7.86 9.40 -11.13
C GLU A 19 -6.65 10.12 -11.76
N GLY A 20 -5.84 9.38 -12.53
CA GLY A 20 -4.67 9.92 -13.23
C GLY A 20 -3.43 10.16 -12.36
N HIS A 21 -3.53 9.97 -11.03
CA HIS A 21 -2.38 10.05 -10.14
C HIS A 21 -1.60 8.74 -10.09
N ARG A 22 -0.28 8.85 -9.89
CA ARG A 22 0.63 7.72 -9.67
C ARG A 22 1.08 7.67 -8.23
N LEU A 23 0.99 6.49 -7.61
CA LEU A 23 1.43 6.23 -6.23
C LEU A 23 2.44 5.09 -6.19
N VAL A 24 3.57 5.32 -5.53
CA VAL A 24 4.48 4.26 -5.11
C VAL A 24 4.35 4.04 -3.61
N VAL A 25 4.06 2.81 -3.20
CA VAL A 25 4.02 2.39 -1.80
C VAL A 25 5.29 1.61 -1.49
N ILE A 26 5.99 1.99 -0.42
CA ILE A 26 7.20 1.31 0.04
C ILE A 26 6.83 0.40 1.23
N GLY A 27 6.92 -0.91 1.02
CA GLY A 27 6.53 -1.96 1.95
C GLY A 27 5.14 -2.53 1.67
N ALA A 28 5.03 -3.85 1.58
CA ALA A 28 3.80 -4.62 1.37
C ALA A 28 3.32 -5.30 2.67
N GLY A 29 3.37 -4.53 3.78
CA GLY A 29 2.67 -4.87 5.02
C GLY A 29 1.18 -4.47 4.97
N PHE A 30 0.44 -4.69 6.06
CA PHE A 30 -1.01 -4.38 6.13
C PHE A 30 -1.32 -2.94 5.72
N ILE A 31 -0.69 -1.95 6.35
CA ILE A 31 -0.93 -0.53 6.05
C ILE A 31 -0.60 -0.21 4.58
N GLY A 32 0.53 -0.71 4.08
CA GLY A 32 0.95 -0.47 2.70
C GLY A 32 -0.05 -1.03 1.68
N LEU A 33 -0.51 -2.26 1.88
CA LEU A 33 -1.47 -2.90 0.99
C LEU A 33 -2.87 -2.30 1.09
N GLU A 34 -3.33 -1.89 2.28
CA GLU A 34 -4.60 -1.17 2.43
C GLU A 34 -4.59 0.18 1.70
N VAL A 35 -3.50 0.94 1.83
CA VAL A 35 -3.30 2.20 1.10
C VAL A 35 -3.25 1.94 -0.40
N ALA A 36 -2.51 0.93 -0.85
CA ALA A 36 -2.41 0.57 -2.26
C ALA A 36 -3.78 0.19 -2.86
N ALA A 37 -4.54 -0.66 -2.15
CA ALA A 37 -5.88 -1.06 -2.56
C ALA A 37 -6.84 0.14 -2.61
N THR A 38 -6.82 1.01 -1.59
CA THR A 38 -7.66 2.21 -1.52
C THR A 38 -7.32 3.20 -2.64
N ALA A 39 -6.04 3.43 -2.91
CA ALA A 39 -5.59 4.31 -3.99
C ALA A 39 -6.02 3.77 -5.37
N ARG A 40 -5.88 2.46 -5.60
CA ARG A 40 -6.33 1.82 -6.83
C ARG A 40 -7.85 1.93 -7.02
N GLN A 41 -8.65 1.74 -5.96
CA GLN A 41 -10.11 1.96 -5.98
C GLN A 41 -10.48 3.41 -6.31
N ARG A 42 -9.62 4.37 -5.98
CA ARG A 42 -9.79 5.80 -6.29
C ARG A 42 -9.25 6.19 -7.69
N GLY A 43 -8.80 5.23 -8.49
CA GLY A 43 -8.33 5.47 -9.86
C GLY A 43 -6.85 5.83 -9.98
N CYS A 44 -6.05 5.67 -8.92
CA CYS A 44 -4.60 5.82 -9.02
C CYS A 44 -3.97 4.63 -9.76
N GLU A 45 -2.90 4.90 -10.51
CA GLU A 45 -1.93 3.89 -10.91
C GLU A 45 -0.98 3.62 -9.73
N VAL A 46 -0.92 2.38 -9.26
CA VAL A 46 -0.23 2.04 -8.01
C VAL A 46 0.88 1.01 -8.26
N ALA A 47 2.07 1.29 -7.75
CA ALA A 47 3.15 0.32 -7.64
C ALA A 47 3.50 0.10 -6.15
N VAL A 48 3.70 -1.16 -5.76
CA VAL A 48 4.14 -1.52 -4.41
C VAL A 48 5.54 -2.12 -4.51
N LEU A 49 6.48 -1.60 -3.72
CA LEU A 49 7.83 -2.11 -3.63
C LEU A 49 8.00 -2.84 -2.29
N GLU A 50 8.34 -4.12 -2.33
CA GLU A 50 8.60 -4.95 -1.15
C GLU A 50 10.05 -5.45 -1.18
N GLY A 51 10.73 -5.36 -0.04
CA GLY A 51 12.11 -5.84 0.13
C GLY A 51 12.19 -7.26 0.70
N LEU A 52 11.09 -7.80 1.21
CA LEU A 52 10.96 -9.19 1.64
C LEU A 52 10.58 -10.10 0.45
N ALA A 53 10.70 -11.41 0.67
CA ALA A 53 10.41 -12.42 -0.35
C ALA A 53 8.94 -12.43 -0.83
N ALA A 54 8.01 -11.97 0.02
CA ALA A 54 6.60 -11.84 -0.32
C ALA A 54 5.92 -10.77 0.58
N PRO A 55 4.73 -10.25 0.19
CA PRO A 55 3.91 -9.41 1.05
C PRO A 55 3.53 -10.09 2.37
N LEU A 56 3.21 -9.30 3.40
CA LEU A 56 2.63 -9.76 4.68
C LEU A 56 3.40 -10.86 5.44
N VAL A 57 4.61 -11.24 5.03
CA VAL A 57 5.39 -12.35 5.62
C VAL A 57 5.53 -12.22 7.14
N ARG A 58 5.71 -10.99 7.66
CA ARG A 58 5.83 -10.74 9.10
C ARG A 58 4.56 -11.01 9.89
N GLY A 59 3.38 -10.86 9.27
CA GLY A 59 2.08 -11.02 9.93
C GLY A 59 1.40 -12.35 9.64
N LEU A 60 1.58 -12.90 8.43
CA LEU A 60 0.87 -14.07 7.93
C LEU A 60 1.76 -15.26 7.56
N GLY A 61 3.09 -15.07 7.56
CA GLY A 61 4.04 -16.09 7.11
C GLY A 61 4.17 -16.19 5.58
N ALA A 62 5.10 -17.02 5.13
CA ALA A 62 5.51 -17.10 3.72
C ALA A 62 4.44 -17.69 2.79
N GLU A 63 3.69 -18.70 3.26
CA GLU A 63 2.64 -19.36 2.47
C GLU A 63 1.55 -18.37 2.07
N LEU A 64 0.93 -17.72 3.07
CA LEU A 64 -0.08 -16.69 2.83
C LEU A 64 0.48 -15.47 2.12
N GLY A 65 1.73 -15.08 2.43
CA GLY A 65 2.38 -13.98 1.72
C GLY A 65 2.49 -14.23 0.22
N THR A 66 2.82 -15.45 -0.18
CA THR A 66 2.90 -15.84 -1.59
C THR A 66 1.52 -15.81 -2.26
N ALA A 67 0.47 -16.25 -1.56
CA ALA A 67 -0.89 -16.21 -2.07
C ALA A 67 -1.39 -14.77 -2.37
N VAL A 68 -0.85 -13.77 -1.67
CA VAL A 68 -1.21 -12.34 -1.83
C VAL A 68 -0.34 -11.63 -2.89
N ALA A 69 0.76 -12.23 -3.32
CA ALA A 69 1.69 -11.62 -4.28
C ALA A 69 1.20 -11.62 -5.74
N GLY A 70 0.14 -12.37 -6.05
CA GLY A 70 -0.50 -12.45 -7.36
C GLY A 70 -1.71 -11.54 -7.52
#